data_AF-A0A970TFU1-F1
#
_entry.id   AF-A0A970TFU1-F1
#
_cell.length_a   1.000
_cell.length_b   1.000
_cell.length_c   1.000
_cell.angle_alpha   90.00
_cell.angle_beta   90.00
_cell.angle_gamma   90.00
#
_symmetry.space_group_name_H-M   'P 1'
#
loop_
_entity.id
_entity.type
_entity.pdbx_description
1 polymer ?
#
loop_
_entity_poly.entity_id
_entity_poly.type
_entity_poly.pdbx_seq_one_letter_code
_entity_poly.pdbx_strand_id
1 'polypeptide(L)'
;MSRRAKQNEPLVTHIYTADPSAHVFEDKIYIYPSHDLEHDGESDDDGSQYRMEDYHVFSMDDIDAPVIDHGQILHVDDVPWASEKMWAPDAAYKNGTYYFYFPAKDKDGIFRIGVATSKNPAGPFKPEPNYIPGTFSMDPAVFIDDDGTAYMYVGGIWGGQLEKWQTGEFVADAGPQDPSEEALGVYVAKMNEDMLTLAEPLKESKILDEDGKPLLAGDEERRFFEAPWLHKYNGTYYFTYSTGSSHYIAYATSDNPMGPFTYRGTILEPVIGWTTHHSVVEFKGKWYLFYHDASLSGGIDHQRTIKFTEIKYNEDGTIQTVFPYE
;
A
#
# COMPACT_ATOMS: atom_id res chain seq x y z
N MET A 1 -27.13 2.06 18.16
CA MET A 1 -25.94 1.25 18.50
C MET A 1 -25.04 1.29 17.29
N SER A 2 -23.76 1.57 17.43
CA SER A 2 -22.84 1.58 16.29
C SER A 2 -22.67 0.17 15.72
N ARG A 3 -22.59 0.03 14.39
CA ARG A 3 -22.42 -1.27 13.71
C ARG A 3 -21.05 -1.84 14.09
N ARG A 4 -21.02 -3.09 14.55
CA ARG A 4 -19.76 -3.82 14.78
C ARG A 4 -19.13 -4.23 13.46
N ALA A 5 -17.80 -4.18 13.39
CA ALA A 5 -17.04 -4.66 12.26
C ALA A 5 -17.18 -6.19 12.12
N LYS A 6 -17.20 -6.67 10.88
CA LYS A 6 -17.28 -8.09 10.54
C LYS A 6 -16.39 -8.38 9.35
N GLN A 7 -15.84 -9.59 9.31
CA GLN A 7 -14.99 -10.03 8.22
C GLN A 7 -15.77 -10.00 6.89
N ASN A 8 -15.08 -9.63 5.81
CA ASN A 8 -15.59 -9.55 4.44
C ASN A 8 -16.80 -8.60 4.21
N GLU A 9 -17.19 -7.82 5.22
CA GLU A 9 -18.20 -6.77 5.11
C GLU A 9 -17.54 -5.38 5.07
N PRO A 10 -18.13 -4.37 4.39
CA PRO A 10 -17.69 -2.98 4.46
C PRO A 10 -17.50 -2.49 5.90
N LEU A 11 -16.28 -2.04 6.23
CA LEU A 11 -15.96 -1.50 7.56
C LEU A 11 -16.68 -0.17 7.83
N VAL A 12 -16.79 0.67 6.80
CA VAL A 12 -17.55 1.92 6.79
C VAL A 12 -18.42 2.01 5.53
N THR A 13 -19.47 2.82 5.57
CA THR A 13 -20.41 2.96 4.44
C THR A 13 -20.85 4.40 4.19
N HIS A 14 -20.35 5.36 4.96
CA HIS A 14 -20.71 6.78 4.82
C HIS A 14 -19.77 7.55 3.89
N ILE A 15 -18.60 6.98 3.58
CA ILE A 15 -17.65 7.42 2.56
C ILE A 15 -17.04 6.20 1.86
N TYR A 16 -16.50 6.37 0.65
CA TYR A 16 -15.75 5.33 -0.05
C TYR A 16 -14.28 5.33 0.42
N THR A 17 -13.72 4.14 0.56
CA THR A 17 -12.40 3.93 1.16
C THR A 17 -11.67 2.83 0.42
N ALA A 18 -10.36 3.00 0.25
CA ALA A 18 -9.52 2.02 -0.44
C ALA A 18 -8.14 1.90 0.19
N ASP A 19 -7.31 1.02 -0.36
CA ASP A 19 -5.88 0.94 -0.07
C ASP A 19 -5.53 0.96 1.44
N PRO A 20 -6.10 0.05 2.26
CA PRO A 20 -6.03 0.18 3.70
C PRO A 20 -4.64 -0.22 4.24
N SER A 21 -3.90 0.75 4.78
CA SER A 21 -2.70 0.48 5.59
C SER A 21 -3.07 0.37 7.06
N ALA A 22 -3.06 -0.85 7.61
CA ALA A 22 -3.46 -1.12 8.99
C ALA A 22 -2.26 -1.30 9.92
N HIS A 23 -2.28 -0.59 11.05
CA HIS A 23 -1.22 -0.61 12.06
C HIS A 23 -1.78 -0.79 13.46
N VAL A 24 -0.98 -1.35 14.36
CA VAL A 24 -1.31 -1.37 15.80
C VAL A 24 -0.56 -0.25 16.51
N PHE A 25 -1.29 0.78 16.89
CA PHE A 25 -0.78 1.88 17.71
C PHE A 25 -1.62 2.01 18.98
N GLU A 26 -0.96 2.19 20.12
CA GLU A 26 -1.65 2.38 21.41
C GLU A 26 -2.65 1.25 21.74
N ASP A 27 -2.29 0.00 21.40
CA ASP A 27 -3.12 -1.21 21.55
C ASP A 27 -4.44 -1.19 20.75
N LYS A 28 -4.54 -0.33 19.73
CA LYS A 28 -5.68 -0.24 18.82
C LYS A 28 -5.23 -0.44 17.39
N ILE A 29 -6.16 -0.87 16.54
CA ILE A 29 -5.95 -0.87 15.10
C ILE A 29 -6.25 0.54 14.59
N TYR A 30 -5.28 1.15 13.89
CA TYR A 30 -5.48 2.34 13.08
C TYR A 30 -5.37 1.96 11.61
N ILE A 31 -6.26 2.51 10.78
CA ILE A 31 -6.32 2.23 9.35
C ILE A 31 -6.19 3.55 8.62
N TYR A 32 -5.22 3.60 7.70
CA TYR A 32 -4.90 4.74 6.86
C TYR A 32 -5.24 4.39 5.41
N PRO A 33 -6.50 4.56 4.98
CA PRO A 33 -6.92 4.30 3.61
C PRO A 33 -6.83 5.55 2.73
N SER A 34 -6.91 5.36 1.41
CA SER A 34 -7.34 6.41 0.47
C SER A 34 -8.82 6.77 0.71
N HIS A 35 -9.20 8.02 0.43
CA HIS A 35 -10.59 8.47 0.40
C HIS A 35 -11.07 8.64 -1.05
N ASP A 36 -11.79 7.64 -1.57
CA ASP A 36 -12.37 7.66 -2.90
C ASP A 36 -13.53 8.68 -2.96
N LEU A 37 -13.54 9.52 -4.01
CA LEU A 37 -14.56 10.56 -4.20
C LEU A 37 -15.57 10.17 -5.28
N GLU A 38 -16.86 10.37 -5.00
CA GLU A 38 -17.92 10.15 -5.99
C GLU A 38 -17.84 11.19 -7.11
N HIS A 39 -17.64 10.71 -8.33
CA HIS A 39 -17.74 11.52 -9.54
C HIS A 39 -18.12 10.67 -10.75
N ASP A 40 -18.60 11.34 -11.79
CA ASP A 40 -18.77 10.76 -13.11
C ASP A 40 -17.41 10.73 -13.82
N GLY A 41 -16.98 9.54 -14.24
CA GLY A 41 -15.70 9.33 -14.94
C GLY A 41 -15.64 7.92 -15.49
N GLU A 42 -14.98 7.74 -16.64
CA GLU A 42 -14.69 6.43 -17.18
C GLU A 42 -13.34 5.94 -16.64
N SER A 43 -13.22 4.62 -16.42
CA SER A 43 -11.94 4.00 -16.07
C SER A 43 -11.00 4.01 -17.26
N ASP A 44 -9.72 4.29 -17.02
CA ASP A 44 -8.64 4.08 -17.98
C ASP A 44 -7.43 3.40 -17.32
N ASP A 45 -6.47 2.97 -18.16
CA ASP A 45 -5.27 2.24 -17.74
C ASP A 45 -4.25 3.14 -17.01
N ASP A 46 -4.40 4.48 -17.11
CA ASP A 46 -3.55 5.47 -16.45
C ASP A 46 -4.05 5.85 -15.05
N GLY A 47 -5.21 5.33 -14.63
CA GLY A 47 -5.82 5.62 -13.32
C GLY A 47 -6.38 7.04 -13.22
N SER A 48 -6.81 7.65 -14.32
CA SER A 48 -7.35 9.02 -14.31
C SER A 48 -8.64 9.16 -13.48
N GLN A 49 -9.37 8.06 -13.30
CA GLN A 49 -10.55 7.92 -12.45
C GLN A 49 -10.24 8.02 -10.95
N TYR A 50 -9.02 7.71 -10.48
CA TYR A 50 -8.70 7.77 -9.05
C TYR A 50 -8.33 9.20 -8.65
N ARG A 51 -9.30 10.03 -8.25
CA ARG A 51 -9.15 11.50 -8.06
C ARG A 51 -9.22 11.94 -6.59
N MET A 52 -8.72 11.12 -5.67
CA MET A 52 -8.71 11.41 -4.24
C MET A 52 -7.93 12.69 -3.94
N GLU A 53 -8.46 13.52 -3.04
CA GLU A 53 -7.91 14.84 -2.67
C GLU A 53 -7.50 14.92 -1.20
N ASP A 54 -7.93 13.96 -0.38
CA ASP A 54 -7.71 13.97 1.06
C ASP A 54 -7.61 12.55 1.63
N TYR A 55 -7.33 12.49 2.94
CA TYR A 55 -7.31 11.26 3.70
C TYR A 55 -8.12 11.40 4.98
N HIS A 56 -8.82 10.33 5.34
CA HIS A 56 -9.37 10.10 6.67
C HIS A 56 -8.55 9.02 7.38
N VAL A 57 -8.59 8.99 8.72
CA VAL A 57 -8.05 7.87 9.50
C VAL A 57 -9.15 7.22 10.32
N PHE A 58 -9.11 5.90 10.39
CA PHE A 58 -10.04 5.11 11.15
C PHE A 58 -9.34 4.39 12.30
N SER A 59 -10.09 4.08 13.36
CA SER A 59 -9.57 3.21 14.43
C SER A 59 -10.59 2.21 14.93
N MET A 60 -10.09 1.10 15.48
CA MET A 60 -10.87 0.05 16.11
C MET A 60 -10.20 -0.36 17.43
N ASP A 61 -10.96 -0.36 18.54
CA ASP A 61 -10.46 -0.79 19.86
C ASP A 61 -10.25 -2.32 19.95
N ASP A 62 -10.97 -3.05 19.10
CA ASP A 62 -10.84 -4.49 18.90
C ASP A 62 -11.22 -4.83 17.46
N ILE A 63 -10.90 -6.03 16.98
CA ILE A 63 -11.11 -6.41 15.58
C ILE A 63 -12.60 -6.45 15.17
N ASP A 64 -13.52 -6.66 16.12
CA ASP A 64 -14.97 -6.63 15.89
C ASP A 64 -15.64 -5.36 16.48
N ALA A 65 -14.83 -4.40 16.94
CA ALA A 65 -15.33 -3.17 17.52
C ALA A 65 -15.98 -2.29 16.43
N PRO A 66 -16.86 -1.36 16.82
CA PRO A 66 -17.28 -0.30 15.90
C PRO A 66 -16.09 0.50 15.38
N VAL A 67 -16.10 0.79 14.09
CA VAL A 67 -15.07 1.63 13.44
C VAL A 67 -15.34 3.09 13.78
N ILE A 68 -14.31 3.79 14.22
CA ILE A 68 -14.33 5.24 14.49
C ILE A 68 -13.63 5.93 13.34
N ASP A 69 -14.35 6.81 12.65
CA ASP A 69 -13.79 7.79 11.71
C ASP A 69 -13.35 9.03 12.49
N HIS A 70 -12.07 9.39 12.42
CA HIS A 70 -11.52 10.57 13.10
C HIS A 70 -11.62 11.85 12.25
N GLY A 71 -12.19 11.74 11.05
CA GLY A 71 -12.31 12.82 10.09
C GLY A 71 -11.06 12.98 9.21
N GLN A 72 -11.10 14.03 8.39
CA GLN A 72 -10.03 14.39 7.47
C GLN A 72 -8.74 14.73 8.23
N ILE A 73 -7.64 14.09 7.86
CA ILE A 73 -6.33 14.24 8.51
C ILE A 73 -5.32 15.02 7.68
N LEU A 74 -5.50 15.09 6.36
CA LEU A 74 -4.66 15.81 5.40
C LEU A 74 -5.44 16.01 4.09
N HIS A 75 -5.28 17.17 3.45
CA HIS A 75 -5.86 17.49 2.14
C HIS A 75 -4.77 18.02 1.20
N VAL A 76 -4.91 17.80 -0.10
CA VAL A 76 -3.92 18.18 -1.12
C VAL A 76 -3.61 19.68 -1.11
N ASP A 77 -4.62 20.52 -0.87
CA ASP A 77 -4.47 21.99 -0.73
C ASP A 77 -3.49 22.42 0.38
N ASP A 78 -3.30 21.58 1.41
CA ASP A 78 -2.36 21.86 2.50
C ASP A 78 -0.93 21.38 2.19
N VAL A 79 -0.72 20.66 1.07
CA VAL A 79 0.55 20.08 0.64
C VAL A 79 1.17 20.94 -0.48
N PRO A 80 2.17 21.79 -0.20
CA PRO A 80 2.59 22.83 -1.16
C PRO A 80 3.13 22.31 -2.49
N TRP A 81 3.76 21.13 -2.48
CA TRP A 81 4.39 20.53 -3.65
C TRP A 81 3.42 19.70 -4.50
N ALA A 82 2.32 19.20 -3.91
CA ALA A 82 1.41 18.27 -4.57
C ALA A 82 0.35 19.01 -5.41
N SER A 83 -0.04 18.44 -6.55
CA SER A 83 -1.08 18.98 -7.44
C SER A 83 -2.39 18.20 -7.35
N GLU A 84 -2.33 16.87 -7.33
CA GLU A 84 -3.49 15.97 -7.39
C GLU A 84 -3.09 14.54 -6.99
N LYS A 85 -4.07 13.63 -6.97
CA LYS A 85 -3.89 12.17 -6.86
C LYS A 85 -3.31 11.72 -5.52
N MET A 86 -4.03 12.02 -4.42
CA MET A 86 -3.69 11.55 -3.07
C MET A 86 -3.98 10.04 -2.95
N TRP A 87 -3.08 9.22 -3.49
CA TRP A 87 -3.22 7.76 -3.63
C TRP A 87 -2.82 6.98 -2.36
N ALA A 88 -2.69 5.66 -2.43
CA ALA A 88 -2.54 4.76 -1.29
C ALA A 88 -1.49 5.22 -0.26
N PRO A 89 -1.88 5.57 0.98
CA PRO A 89 -0.95 6.05 1.99
C PRO A 89 -0.47 4.94 2.93
N ASP A 90 0.48 5.27 3.80
CA ASP A 90 0.88 4.45 4.93
C ASP A 90 1.30 5.31 6.13
N ALA A 91 1.45 4.70 7.31
CA ALA A 91 1.89 5.37 8.51
C ALA A 91 2.99 4.60 9.25
N ALA A 92 3.78 5.33 10.04
CA ALA A 92 4.76 4.73 10.95
C ALA A 92 4.83 5.51 12.26
N TYR A 93 5.29 4.85 13.33
CA TYR A 93 5.53 5.49 14.62
C TYR A 93 6.99 5.30 15.04
N LYS A 94 7.70 6.41 15.27
CA LYS A 94 9.07 6.38 15.78
C LYS A 94 9.36 7.62 16.60
N ASN A 95 10.13 7.48 17.68
CA ASN A 95 10.62 8.60 18.50
C ASN A 95 9.51 9.56 19.01
N GLY A 96 8.33 9.03 19.35
CA GLY A 96 7.23 9.84 19.88
C GLY A 96 6.52 10.69 18.83
N THR A 97 6.63 10.33 17.55
CA THR A 97 5.99 11.00 16.41
C THR A 97 5.36 9.95 15.50
N TYR A 98 4.16 10.26 15.03
CA TYR A 98 3.51 9.53 13.94
C TYR A 98 3.84 10.22 12.63
N TYR A 99 4.24 9.43 11.65
CA TYR A 99 4.56 9.84 10.29
C TYR A 99 3.51 9.25 9.36
N PHE A 100 2.98 10.08 8.48
CA PHE A 100 2.01 9.70 7.46
C PHE A 100 2.66 9.90 6.10
N TYR A 101 2.89 8.82 5.38
CA TYR A 101 3.51 8.78 4.06
C TYR A 101 2.43 8.66 3.01
N PHE A 102 2.54 9.46 1.95
CA PHE A 102 1.51 9.51 0.94
C PHE A 102 2.09 9.80 -0.44
N PRO A 103 1.62 9.11 -1.48
CA PRO A 103 1.95 9.41 -2.86
C PRO A 103 1.02 10.52 -3.39
N ALA A 104 1.58 11.47 -4.11
CA ALA A 104 0.82 12.44 -4.88
C ALA A 104 1.62 12.88 -6.11
N LYS A 105 0.95 13.41 -7.13
CA LYS A 105 1.65 14.04 -8.26
C LYS A 105 2.16 15.41 -7.84
N ASP A 106 3.39 15.72 -8.20
CA ASP A 106 3.94 17.08 -8.09
C ASP A 106 3.35 18.01 -9.17
N LYS A 107 3.81 19.26 -9.21
CA LYS A 107 3.32 20.26 -10.18
C LYS A 107 3.69 19.97 -11.64
N ASP A 108 4.61 19.03 -11.88
CA ASP A 108 5.00 18.56 -13.20
C ASP A 108 4.27 17.25 -13.60
N GLY A 109 3.33 16.78 -12.77
CA GLY A 109 2.55 15.57 -13.02
C GLY A 109 3.29 14.27 -12.71
N ILE A 110 4.38 14.35 -11.95
CA ILE A 110 5.23 13.22 -11.60
C ILE A 110 4.89 12.74 -10.19
N PHE A 111 4.65 11.45 -10.01
CA PHE A 111 4.40 10.88 -8.68
C PHE A 111 5.65 10.93 -7.79
N ARG A 112 5.45 11.41 -6.56
CA ARG A 112 6.44 11.53 -5.48
C ARG A 112 5.83 11.06 -4.17
N ILE A 113 6.68 10.75 -3.19
CA ILE A 113 6.24 10.39 -1.84
C ILE A 113 6.46 11.58 -0.89
N GLY A 114 5.38 12.04 -0.27
CA GLY A 114 5.38 13.00 0.82
C GLY A 114 5.45 12.34 2.20
N VAL A 115 5.75 13.16 3.20
CA VAL A 115 5.60 12.79 4.61
C VAL A 115 4.93 13.95 5.36
N ALA A 116 4.04 13.59 6.28
CA ALA A 116 3.39 14.51 7.20
C ALA A 116 3.53 13.97 8.64
N THR A 117 3.54 14.85 9.64
CA THR A 117 3.81 14.47 11.04
C THR A 117 2.69 14.85 12.00
N SER A 118 2.47 14.01 13.02
CA SER A 118 1.53 14.25 14.12
C SER A 118 2.06 13.68 15.44
N LYS A 119 1.50 14.17 16.56
CA LYS A 119 1.66 13.58 17.90
C LYS A 119 0.52 12.64 18.29
N ASN A 120 -0.44 12.47 17.40
CA ASN A 120 -1.63 11.64 17.57
C ASN A 120 -1.73 10.69 16.37
N PRO A 121 -1.89 9.36 16.56
CA PRO A 121 -2.09 8.44 15.44
C PRO A 121 -3.31 8.80 14.59
N ALA A 122 -4.32 9.45 15.18
CA ALA A 122 -5.50 9.94 14.50
C ALA A 122 -5.32 11.31 13.78
N GLY A 123 -4.11 11.87 13.75
CA GLY A 123 -3.86 13.17 13.14
C GLY A 123 -4.48 14.36 13.91
N PRO A 124 -4.75 15.49 13.22
CA PRO A 124 -4.39 15.75 11.83
C PRO A 124 -2.86 15.78 11.64
N PHE A 125 -2.39 15.57 10.42
CA PHE A 125 -0.96 15.55 10.11
C PHE A 125 -0.53 16.86 9.43
N LYS A 126 0.65 17.35 9.80
CA LYS A 126 1.26 18.52 9.17
C LYS A 126 2.24 18.06 8.08
N PRO A 127 2.02 18.37 6.80
CA PRO A 127 2.91 17.95 5.73
C PRO A 127 4.23 18.71 5.76
N GLU A 128 5.30 18.02 5.38
CA GLU A 128 6.55 18.69 5.00
C GLU A 128 6.34 19.49 3.71
N PRO A 129 7.05 20.63 3.53
CA PRO A 129 6.83 21.53 2.41
C PRO A 129 7.24 20.95 1.04
N ASN A 130 8.03 19.88 1.03
CA ASN A 130 8.47 19.15 -0.17
C ASN A 130 8.32 17.64 0.05
N TYR A 131 8.26 16.90 -1.05
CA TYR A 131 8.35 15.45 -1.06
C TYR A 131 9.72 14.96 -0.59
N ILE A 132 9.80 13.69 -0.21
CA ILE A 132 11.04 13.04 0.24
C ILE A 132 12.03 12.99 -0.93
N PRO A 133 13.23 13.60 -0.81
CA PRO A 133 14.20 13.63 -1.89
C PRO A 133 14.59 12.23 -2.37
N GLY A 134 14.60 12.04 -3.68
CA GLY A 134 14.95 10.76 -4.32
C GLY A 134 13.80 9.76 -4.44
N THR A 135 12.61 10.07 -3.92
CA THR A 135 11.41 9.25 -4.13
C THR A 135 10.74 9.52 -5.47
N PHE A 136 10.05 8.50 -5.96
CA PHE A 136 9.33 8.50 -7.21
C PHE A 136 8.27 7.40 -7.18
N SER A 137 7.38 7.41 -8.17
CA SER A 137 6.25 6.48 -8.22
C SER A 137 5.41 6.63 -6.94
N MET A 138 4.78 5.56 -6.49
CA MET A 138 3.67 5.62 -5.56
C MET A 138 3.71 4.50 -4.51
N ASP A 139 2.59 4.28 -3.82
CA ASP A 139 2.32 3.22 -2.85
C ASP A 139 3.46 3.00 -1.83
N PRO A 140 3.75 4.00 -0.99
CA PRO A 140 4.72 3.85 0.08
C PRO A 140 4.22 2.83 1.10
N ALA A 141 5.08 1.90 1.48
CA ALA A 141 4.93 1.12 2.71
C ALA A 141 6.19 1.25 3.57
N VAL A 142 6.02 1.61 4.84
CA VAL A 142 7.11 1.84 5.78
C VAL A 142 7.09 0.77 6.87
N PHE A 143 8.06 -0.14 6.76
CA PHE A 143 8.27 -1.20 7.73
C PHE A 143 9.37 -0.81 8.72
N ILE A 144 9.05 -0.88 10.02
CA ILE A 144 10.04 -0.75 11.09
C ILE A 144 10.33 -2.16 11.61
N ASP A 145 11.58 -2.60 11.44
CA ASP A 145 12.03 -3.93 11.85
C ASP A 145 12.25 -4.00 13.38
N ASP A 146 12.42 -5.22 13.89
CA ASP A 146 12.62 -5.50 15.32
C ASP A 146 13.86 -4.79 15.90
N ASP A 147 14.85 -4.48 15.04
CA ASP A 147 16.07 -3.77 15.42
C ASP A 147 15.92 -2.23 15.42
N GLY A 148 14.73 -1.73 15.05
CA GLY A 148 14.39 -0.31 14.96
C GLY A 148 14.75 0.36 13.62
N THR A 149 15.36 -0.37 12.68
CA THR A 149 15.63 0.13 11.34
C THR A 149 14.32 0.28 10.57
N ALA A 150 14.15 1.43 9.92
CA ALA A 150 12.99 1.70 9.08
C ALA A 150 13.35 1.53 7.59
N TYR A 151 12.44 0.94 6.83
CA TYR A 151 12.55 0.67 5.41
C TYR A 151 11.32 1.21 4.70
N MET A 152 11.52 2.01 3.65
CA MET A 152 10.46 2.46 2.77
C MET A 152 10.49 1.64 1.47
N TYR A 153 9.38 1.01 1.16
CA TYR A 153 9.07 0.37 -0.12
C TYR A 153 8.20 1.32 -0.93
N VAL A 154 8.45 1.43 -2.23
CA VAL A 154 7.63 2.22 -3.16
C VAL A 154 7.55 1.50 -4.50
N GLY A 155 6.52 1.82 -5.25
CA GLY A 155 6.45 1.54 -6.67
C GLY A 155 5.07 1.07 -7.11
N GLY A 156 4.71 1.48 -8.32
CA GLY A 156 3.90 0.66 -9.19
C GLY A 156 3.94 1.10 -10.64
N ILE A 157 3.75 0.14 -11.52
CA ILE A 157 3.86 0.33 -12.97
C ILE A 157 2.61 1.05 -13.53
N TRP A 158 2.53 1.23 -14.86
CA TRP A 158 1.38 1.86 -15.52
C TRP A 158 1.12 3.28 -14.96
N GLY A 159 -0.10 3.57 -14.49
CA GLY A 159 -0.47 4.86 -13.89
C GLY A 159 0.45 5.30 -12.74
N GLY A 160 1.09 4.36 -12.04
CA GLY A 160 2.08 4.63 -10.97
C GLY A 160 3.46 5.08 -11.48
N GLN A 161 3.70 5.08 -12.79
CA GLN A 161 4.89 5.63 -13.46
C GLN A 161 6.22 4.94 -13.19
N LEU A 162 6.27 3.78 -12.52
CA LEU A 162 7.56 3.13 -12.18
C LEU A 162 8.43 2.82 -13.41
N GLU A 163 7.80 2.42 -14.52
CA GLU A 163 8.48 2.12 -15.80
C GLU A 163 9.23 3.33 -16.37
N LYS A 164 8.83 4.54 -15.98
CA LYS A 164 9.42 5.81 -16.40
C LYS A 164 10.70 6.18 -15.65
N TRP A 165 11.13 5.37 -14.68
CA TRP A 165 12.29 5.66 -13.81
C TRP A 165 13.48 4.72 -13.99
N GLN A 166 13.45 3.82 -14.99
CA GLN A 166 14.47 2.79 -15.21
C GLN A 166 15.90 3.33 -15.45
N THR A 167 16.04 4.59 -15.89
CA THR A 167 17.34 5.23 -16.15
C THR A 167 17.88 5.98 -14.93
N GLY A 168 17.13 6.03 -13.83
CA GLY A 168 17.40 6.91 -12.68
C GLY A 168 16.88 8.34 -12.85
N GLU A 169 16.32 8.67 -14.01
CA GLU A 169 15.64 9.94 -14.31
C GLU A 169 14.26 9.66 -14.90
N PHE A 170 13.33 10.62 -14.79
CA PHE A 170 11.98 10.47 -15.33
C PHE A 170 11.98 10.59 -16.85
N VAL A 171 11.51 9.54 -17.53
CA VAL A 171 11.36 9.48 -18.99
C VAL A 171 9.87 9.37 -19.33
N ALA A 172 9.25 10.50 -19.68
CA ALA A 172 7.80 10.60 -19.87
C ALA A 172 7.23 9.61 -20.91
N ASP A 173 7.99 9.34 -21.97
CA ASP A 173 7.61 8.49 -23.11
C ASP A 173 8.03 7.02 -22.94
N ALA A 174 8.55 6.62 -21.77
CA ALA A 174 8.83 5.21 -21.51
C ALA A 174 7.50 4.42 -21.49
N GLY A 175 7.46 3.37 -22.30
CA GLY A 175 6.31 2.47 -22.42
C GLY A 175 6.43 1.24 -21.51
N PRO A 176 5.48 0.30 -21.62
CA PRO A 176 5.51 -0.93 -20.86
C PRO A 176 6.72 -1.80 -21.19
N GLN A 177 7.16 -2.61 -20.23
CA GLN A 177 8.26 -3.56 -20.43
C GLN A 177 7.95 -4.59 -21.54
N ASP A 178 8.97 -5.06 -22.25
CA ASP A 178 8.80 -6.21 -23.14
C ASP A 178 8.53 -7.46 -22.28
N PRO A 179 7.52 -8.30 -22.60
CA PRO A 179 7.16 -9.46 -21.79
C PRO A 179 8.30 -10.46 -21.55
N SER A 180 9.34 -10.45 -22.39
CA SER A 180 10.53 -11.30 -22.25
C SER A 180 11.63 -10.74 -21.35
N GLU A 181 11.52 -9.47 -20.92
CA GLU A 181 12.44 -8.84 -19.97
C GLU A 181 12.15 -9.28 -18.53
N GLU A 182 13.13 -9.12 -17.65
CA GLU A 182 12.90 -9.26 -16.21
C GLU A 182 11.89 -8.19 -15.75
N ALA A 183 10.87 -8.63 -15.02
CA ALA A 183 9.88 -7.71 -14.46
C ALA A 183 10.57 -6.69 -13.54
N LEU A 184 10.04 -5.46 -13.54
CA LEU A 184 10.35 -4.46 -12.53
C LEU A 184 10.02 -5.01 -11.14
N GLY A 185 10.95 -4.82 -10.21
CA GLY A 185 10.76 -5.10 -8.80
C GLY A 185 10.21 -3.90 -8.04
N VAL A 186 9.96 -4.12 -6.75
CA VAL A 186 9.70 -3.04 -5.79
C VAL A 186 10.99 -2.27 -5.54
N TYR A 187 10.89 -0.96 -5.30
CA TYR A 187 12.05 -0.17 -4.88
C TYR A 187 12.03 0.02 -3.36
N VAL A 188 13.19 -0.20 -2.72
CA VAL A 188 13.33 -0.14 -1.27
C VAL A 188 14.57 0.66 -0.87
N ALA A 189 14.47 1.43 0.21
CA ALA A 189 15.59 2.07 0.87
C ALA A 189 15.43 2.08 2.38
N LYS A 190 16.55 2.06 3.11
CA LYS A 190 16.57 2.43 4.53
C LYS A 190 16.21 3.90 4.68
N MET A 191 15.46 4.21 5.74
CA MET A 191 15.16 5.60 6.13
C MET A 191 16.14 6.09 7.19
N ASN A 192 16.35 7.41 7.26
CA ASN A 192 17.08 8.02 8.36
C ASN A 192 16.26 7.97 9.65
N GLU A 193 16.94 8.15 10.79
CA GLU A 193 16.29 8.21 12.12
C GLU A 193 15.25 9.33 12.27
N ASP A 194 15.34 10.37 11.43
CA ASP A 194 14.35 11.45 11.37
C ASP A 194 13.02 11.00 10.74
N MET A 195 12.99 9.87 10.03
CA MET A 195 11.85 9.34 9.28
C MET A 195 11.31 10.29 8.19
N LEU A 196 12.05 11.37 7.87
CA LEU A 196 11.68 12.38 6.87
C LEU A 196 12.47 12.21 5.55
N THR A 197 13.59 11.48 5.60
CA THR A 197 14.48 11.31 4.45
C THR A 197 14.98 9.87 4.33
N LEU A 198 15.39 9.50 3.11
CA LEU A 198 16.04 8.22 2.86
C LEU A 198 17.51 8.28 3.33
N ALA A 199 17.98 7.21 3.97
CA ALA A 199 19.38 7.05 4.37
C ALA A 199 20.27 6.65 3.20
N GLU A 200 19.68 6.10 2.14
CA GLU A 200 20.34 5.70 0.90
C GLU A 200 19.39 5.82 -0.29
N PRO A 201 19.89 5.89 -1.53
CA PRO A 201 19.02 5.86 -2.72
C PRO A 201 18.17 4.60 -2.77
N LEU A 202 16.96 4.73 -3.31
CA LEU A 202 16.08 3.59 -3.62
C LEU A 202 16.82 2.58 -4.50
N LYS A 203 16.70 1.30 -4.14
CA LYS A 203 17.25 0.16 -4.89
C LYS A 203 16.13 -0.77 -5.27
N GLU A 204 16.18 -1.27 -6.49
CA GLU A 204 15.25 -2.29 -6.94
C GLU A 204 15.52 -3.62 -6.21
N SER A 205 14.47 -4.24 -5.69
CA SER A 205 14.47 -5.60 -5.17
C SER A 205 13.63 -6.48 -6.08
N LYS A 206 14.28 -7.46 -6.72
CA LYS A 206 13.63 -8.41 -7.61
C LYS A 206 12.82 -9.47 -6.85
N ILE A 207 11.76 -9.92 -7.51
CA ILE A 207 11.01 -11.12 -7.13
C ILE A 207 11.52 -12.27 -7.99
N LEU A 208 11.87 -13.37 -7.32
CA LEU A 208 12.44 -14.57 -7.93
C LEU A 208 11.41 -15.70 -7.95
N ASP A 209 11.47 -16.55 -8.96
CA ASP A 209 10.81 -17.85 -8.96
C ASP A 209 11.48 -18.84 -7.99
N GLU A 210 10.92 -20.04 -7.93
CA GLU A 210 11.35 -21.13 -7.05
C GLU A 210 12.76 -21.64 -7.38
N ASP A 211 13.24 -21.40 -8.60
CA ASP A 211 14.58 -21.73 -9.09
C ASP A 211 15.60 -20.58 -8.89
N GLY A 212 15.16 -19.45 -8.31
CA GLY A 212 15.99 -18.28 -8.03
C GLY A 212 16.22 -17.35 -9.22
N LYS A 213 15.38 -17.42 -10.27
CA LYS A 213 15.44 -16.51 -11.42
C LYS A 213 14.44 -15.37 -11.27
N PRO A 214 14.76 -14.14 -11.69
CA PRO A 214 13.79 -13.05 -11.71
C PRO A 214 12.55 -13.43 -12.53
N LEU A 215 11.37 -13.08 -12.01
CA LEU A 215 10.13 -13.19 -12.77
C LEU A 215 10.19 -12.32 -14.04
N LEU A 216 9.53 -12.76 -15.10
CA LEU A 216 9.48 -12.03 -16.37
C LEU A 216 8.31 -11.04 -16.37
N ALA A 217 8.42 -9.96 -17.14
CA ALA A 217 7.36 -8.96 -17.27
C ALA A 217 6.04 -9.56 -17.81
N GLY A 218 6.13 -10.60 -18.65
CA GLY A 218 4.97 -11.34 -19.16
C GLY A 218 4.33 -12.33 -18.17
N ASP A 219 4.90 -12.52 -16.98
CA ASP A 219 4.36 -13.38 -15.93
C ASP A 219 3.37 -12.60 -15.04
N GLU A 220 2.29 -12.10 -15.66
CA GLU A 220 1.35 -11.15 -15.04
C GLU A 220 0.63 -11.69 -13.80
N GLU A 221 0.55 -13.00 -13.60
CA GLU A 221 -0.03 -13.61 -12.41
C GLU A 221 0.90 -13.54 -11.19
N ARG A 222 2.21 -13.31 -11.39
CA ARG A 222 3.21 -13.34 -10.32
C ARG A 222 4.03 -12.08 -10.21
N ARG A 223 4.28 -11.34 -11.31
CA ARG A 223 5.14 -10.16 -11.27
C ARG A 223 4.54 -9.05 -10.41
N PHE A 224 5.41 -8.18 -9.90
CA PHE A 224 5.00 -6.98 -9.20
C PHE A 224 4.18 -6.06 -10.12
N PHE A 225 3.14 -5.44 -9.56
CA PHE A 225 2.43 -4.34 -10.21
C PHE A 225 2.42 -3.11 -9.31
N GLU A 226 1.90 -3.23 -8.09
CA GLU A 226 1.75 -2.14 -7.09
C GLU A 226 1.49 -2.68 -5.67
N ALA A 227 1.08 -1.81 -4.74
CA ALA A 227 0.67 -2.16 -3.38
C ALA A 227 1.71 -2.96 -2.56
N PRO A 228 3.01 -2.55 -2.53
CA PRO A 228 4.00 -3.25 -1.74
C PRO A 228 3.63 -3.19 -0.25
N TRP A 229 3.73 -4.32 0.44
CA TRP A 229 3.60 -4.38 1.89
C TRP A 229 4.57 -5.41 2.46
N LEU A 230 5.23 -5.08 3.57
CA LEU A 230 6.13 -5.98 4.27
C LEU A 230 5.65 -6.24 5.69
N HIS A 231 5.61 -7.51 6.08
CA HIS A 231 5.49 -7.92 7.47
C HIS A 231 6.47 -9.06 7.77
N LYS A 232 6.70 -9.34 9.06
CA LYS A 232 7.62 -10.37 9.51
C LYS A 232 6.88 -11.42 10.31
N TYR A 233 7.05 -12.69 9.95
CA TYR A 233 6.44 -13.82 10.65
C TYR A 233 7.49 -14.89 10.90
N ASN A 234 7.67 -15.28 12.17
CA ASN A 234 8.68 -16.26 12.62
C ASN A 234 10.10 -16.00 12.09
N GLY A 235 10.50 -14.72 12.01
CA GLY A 235 11.85 -14.31 11.56
C GLY A 235 12.02 -14.20 10.05
N THR A 236 11.01 -14.57 9.26
CA THR A 236 11.00 -14.44 7.79
C THR A 236 10.26 -13.16 7.39
N TYR A 237 10.78 -12.44 6.39
CA TYR A 237 10.10 -11.29 5.80
C TYR A 237 9.15 -11.77 4.69
N TYR A 238 7.92 -11.29 4.74
CA TYR A 238 6.86 -11.57 3.79
C TYR A 238 6.56 -10.28 3.03
N PHE A 239 6.98 -10.26 1.79
CA PHE A 239 6.66 -9.21 0.85
C PHE A 239 5.40 -9.60 0.09
N THR A 240 4.34 -8.84 0.30
CA THR A 240 3.03 -9.02 -0.32
C THR A 240 2.74 -7.83 -1.24
N TYR A 241 2.07 -8.06 -2.37
CA TYR A 241 1.87 -7.04 -3.39
C TYR A 241 0.71 -7.38 -4.32
N SER A 242 0.18 -6.36 -5.00
CA SER A 242 -0.80 -6.53 -6.08
C SER A 242 -0.12 -6.90 -7.39
N THR A 243 -0.77 -7.78 -8.14
CA THR A 243 -0.37 -8.17 -9.50
C THR A 243 -1.11 -7.39 -10.60
N GLY A 244 -1.98 -6.45 -10.20
CA GLY A 244 -2.68 -5.49 -11.09
C GLY A 244 -3.62 -6.17 -12.07
N SER A 245 -3.22 -6.30 -13.35
CA SER A 245 -4.06 -6.84 -14.44
C SER A 245 -4.54 -8.28 -14.24
N SER A 246 -3.92 -9.04 -13.33
CA SER A 246 -4.39 -10.37 -12.93
C SER A 246 -5.15 -10.38 -11.59
N HIS A 247 -5.24 -9.24 -10.91
CA HIS A 247 -6.11 -8.96 -9.76
C HIS A 247 -5.85 -9.77 -8.49
N TYR A 248 -4.66 -10.37 -8.34
CA TYR A 248 -4.27 -11.10 -7.14
C TYR A 248 -3.54 -10.19 -6.15
N ILE A 249 -3.63 -10.52 -4.86
CA ILE A 249 -2.53 -10.21 -3.95
C ILE A 249 -1.64 -11.44 -3.85
N ALA A 250 -0.40 -11.29 -4.27
CA ALA A 250 0.63 -12.31 -4.19
C ALA A 250 1.54 -12.10 -2.97
N TYR A 251 2.33 -13.11 -2.62
CA TYR A 251 3.39 -12.98 -1.64
C TYR A 251 4.66 -13.75 -2.01
N ALA A 252 5.78 -13.18 -1.57
CA ALA A 252 7.13 -13.69 -1.69
C ALA A 252 7.85 -13.56 -0.33
N THR A 253 8.86 -14.39 -0.08
CA THR A 253 9.58 -14.41 1.20
C THR A 253 11.07 -14.19 1.06
N SER A 254 11.69 -13.58 2.07
CA SER A 254 13.15 -13.40 2.17
C SER A 254 13.62 -13.47 3.62
N ASP A 255 14.93 -13.68 3.82
CA ASP A 255 15.61 -13.53 5.11
C ASP A 255 16.21 -12.12 5.29
N ASN A 256 16.06 -11.25 4.30
CA ASN A 256 16.50 -9.86 4.29
C ASN A 256 15.30 -8.94 4.00
N PRO A 257 15.06 -7.87 4.77
CA PRO A 257 13.97 -6.94 4.47
C PRO A 257 14.12 -6.34 3.07
N MET A 258 15.35 -6.13 2.58
CA MET A 258 15.56 -5.56 1.23
C MET A 258 15.55 -6.60 0.09
N GLY A 259 15.17 -7.85 0.37
CA GLY A 259 15.15 -8.92 -0.61
C GLY A 259 16.53 -9.44 -1.03
N PRO A 260 16.62 -10.12 -2.20
CA PRO A 260 15.52 -10.43 -3.11
C PRO A 260 14.49 -11.35 -2.45
N PHE A 261 13.28 -11.39 -3.01
CA PHE A 261 12.17 -12.19 -2.47
C PHE A 261 11.85 -13.36 -3.40
N THR A 262 11.67 -14.56 -2.85
CA THR A 262 11.23 -15.74 -3.62
C THR A 262 9.72 -15.88 -3.55
N TYR A 263 9.05 -15.88 -4.70
CA TYR A 263 7.60 -16.05 -4.84
C TYR A 263 7.11 -17.32 -4.13
N ARG A 264 5.95 -17.23 -3.46
CA ARG A 264 5.37 -18.33 -2.69
C ARG A 264 3.92 -18.66 -3.06
N GLY A 265 3.14 -17.68 -3.52
CA GLY A 265 1.75 -17.91 -3.94
C GLY A 265 0.85 -16.69 -3.78
N THR A 266 -0.45 -16.93 -3.84
CA THR A 266 -1.51 -15.93 -3.71
C THR A 266 -2.07 -15.90 -2.29
N ILE A 267 -2.18 -14.71 -1.69
CA ILE A 267 -2.85 -14.50 -0.39
C ILE A 267 -4.33 -14.10 -0.55
N LEU A 268 -4.68 -13.37 -1.61
CA LEU A 268 -6.07 -12.95 -1.88
C LEU A 268 -6.43 -13.15 -3.36
N GLU A 269 -7.52 -13.86 -3.59
CA GLU A 269 -8.15 -14.01 -4.91
C GLU A 269 -8.84 -12.72 -5.38
N PRO A 270 -9.13 -12.57 -6.69
CA PRO A 270 -9.73 -11.36 -7.25
C PRO A 270 -11.01 -10.91 -6.54
N VAL A 271 -11.12 -9.60 -6.39
CA VAL A 271 -12.26 -8.92 -5.77
C VAL A 271 -13.17 -8.27 -6.83
N ILE A 272 -14.32 -7.77 -6.41
CA ILE A 272 -15.20 -6.92 -7.22
C ILE A 272 -14.49 -5.57 -7.44
N GLY A 273 -14.42 -5.12 -8.70
CA GLY A 273 -13.64 -3.94 -9.10
C GLY A 273 -12.26 -4.33 -9.65
N TRP A 274 -11.61 -3.40 -10.36
CA TRP A 274 -10.33 -3.67 -11.03
C TRP A 274 -9.14 -3.74 -10.06
N THR A 275 -9.03 -2.80 -9.11
CA THR A 275 -7.89 -2.76 -8.19
C THR A 275 -8.06 -3.78 -7.07
N THR A 276 -6.92 -4.32 -6.63
CA THR A 276 -6.79 -5.01 -5.36
C THR A 276 -5.59 -4.41 -4.62
N HIS A 277 -5.77 -4.05 -3.36
CA HIS A 277 -4.74 -3.45 -2.51
C HIS A 277 -5.00 -3.88 -1.07
N HIS A 278 -3.93 -4.05 -0.28
CA HIS A 278 -4.04 -4.62 1.05
C HIS A 278 -2.98 -4.12 2.03
N SER A 279 -3.15 -4.53 3.28
CA SER A 279 -2.09 -4.62 4.28
C SER A 279 -2.29 -5.85 5.16
N VAL A 280 -1.21 -6.28 5.82
CA VAL A 280 -1.22 -7.41 6.77
C VAL A 280 -0.72 -6.95 8.12
N VAL A 281 -1.53 -7.17 9.17
CA VAL A 281 -1.22 -6.72 10.53
C VAL A 281 -1.47 -7.83 11.55
N GLU A 282 -0.57 -7.97 12.52
CA GLU A 282 -0.80 -8.78 13.71
C GLU A 282 -1.52 -7.94 14.78
N PHE A 283 -2.63 -8.45 15.30
CA PHE A 283 -3.35 -7.86 16.41
C PHE A 283 -3.81 -8.93 17.41
N LYS A 284 -3.37 -8.78 18.67
CA LYS A 284 -3.68 -9.70 19.79
C LYS A 284 -3.38 -11.18 19.45
N GLY A 285 -2.25 -11.44 18.79
CA GLY A 285 -1.77 -12.79 18.45
C GLY A 285 -2.48 -13.45 17.27
N LYS A 286 -3.22 -12.68 16.48
CA LYS A 286 -3.85 -13.11 15.23
C LYS A 286 -3.44 -12.19 14.10
N TRP A 287 -3.45 -12.72 12.89
CA TRP A 287 -3.06 -12.01 11.68
C TRP A 287 -4.28 -11.67 10.84
N TYR A 288 -4.34 -10.44 10.36
CA TYR A 288 -5.47 -9.93 9.59
C TYR A 288 -4.98 -9.32 8.29
N LEU A 289 -5.68 -9.65 7.22
CA LEU A 289 -5.57 -9.00 5.92
C LEU A 289 -6.65 -7.91 5.86
N PHE A 290 -6.23 -6.66 5.75
CA PHE A 290 -7.11 -5.56 5.36
C PHE A 290 -7.02 -5.40 3.85
N TYR A 291 -8.14 -5.24 3.19
CA TYR A 291 -8.22 -5.13 1.73
C TYR A 291 -9.41 -4.28 1.32
N HIS A 292 -9.65 -4.05 0.04
CA HIS A 292 -10.86 -3.38 -0.43
C HIS A 292 -11.57 -4.17 -1.54
N ASP A 293 -12.81 -3.81 -1.83
CA ASP A 293 -13.48 -4.11 -3.09
C ASP A 293 -14.46 -2.99 -3.48
N ALA A 294 -15.08 -3.09 -4.65
CA ALA A 294 -16.11 -2.16 -5.13
C ALA A 294 -17.54 -2.66 -4.87
N SER A 295 -17.75 -3.53 -3.87
CA SER A 295 -19.08 -4.13 -3.63
C SER A 295 -20.12 -3.11 -3.14
N LEU A 296 -19.70 -2.07 -2.40
CA LEU A 296 -20.60 -1.04 -1.87
C LEU A 296 -21.16 -0.13 -2.98
N SER A 297 -20.37 0.15 -4.01
CA SER A 297 -20.77 0.98 -5.16
C SER A 297 -21.48 0.19 -6.27
N GLY A 298 -21.58 -1.14 -6.14
CA GLY A 298 -22.10 -1.99 -7.21
C GLY A 298 -21.11 -2.25 -8.35
N GLY A 299 -19.80 -2.13 -8.07
CA GLY A 299 -18.73 -2.46 -9.01
C GLY A 299 -18.08 -1.27 -9.72
N ILE A 300 -18.18 -0.06 -9.16
CA ILE A 300 -17.50 1.12 -9.71
C ILE A 300 -16.06 1.14 -9.18
N ASP A 301 -15.08 1.03 -10.09
CA ASP A 301 -13.66 0.86 -9.74
C ASP A 301 -13.10 1.95 -8.82
N HIS A 302 -13.48 3.21 -9.04
CA HIS A 302 -13.02 4.36 -8.24
C HIS A 302 -13.92 4.69 -7.03
N GLN A 303 -14.81 3.77 -6.63
CA GLN A 303 -15.67 3.91 -5.45
C GLN A 303 -15.63 2.62 -4.63
N ARG A 304 -14.56 2.46 -3.85
CA ARG A 304 -14.24 1.21 -3.15
C ARG A 304 -14.66 1.27 -1.68
N THR A 305 -14.59 0.12 -1.02
CA THR A 305 -14.80 -0.01 0.42
C THR A 305 -13.78 -0.95 1.03
N ILE A 306 -13.15 -0.52 2.13
CA ILE A 306 -12.24 -1.37 2.88
C ILE A 306 -13.00 -2.44 3.68
N LYS A 307 -12.35 -3.59 3.81
CA LYS A 307 -12.78 -4.83 4.46
C LYS A 307 -11.59 -5.43 5.21
N PHE A 308 -11.84 -6.46 6.00
CA PHE A 308 -10.79 -7.27 6.60
C PHE A 308 -11.18 -8.74 6.68
N THR A 309 -10.21 -9.61 6.86
CA THR A 309 -10.39 -11.02 7.19
C THR A 309 -9.22 -11.56 7.99
N GLU A 310 -9.41 -12.64 8.74
CA GLU A 310 -8.31 -13.33 9.44
C GLU A 310 -7.53 -14.21 8.44
N ILE A 311 -6.21 -14.08 8.40
CA ILE A 311 -5.33 -14.97 7.62
C ILE A 311 -4.65 -16.00 8.52
N LYS A 312 -4.24 -17.11 7.93
CA LYS A 312 -3.59 -18.21 8.65
C LYS A 312 -2.32 -18.64 7.95
N TYR A 313 -1.26 -18.77 8.73
CA TYR A 313 -0.02 -19.39 8.30
C TYR A 313 -0.08 -20.89 8.60
N ASN A 314 0.39 -21.68 7.66
CA ASN A 314 0.69 -23.09 7.85
C ASN A 314 1.99 -23.24 8.66
N GLU A 315 2.27 -24.45 9.16
CA GLU A 315 3.45 -24.73 9.98
C GLU A 315 4.78 -24.45 9.25
N ASP A 316 4.79 -24.55 7.91
CA ASP A 316 5.96 -24.27 7.06
C ASP A 316 6.12 -22.78 6.69
N GLY A 317 5.25 -21.92 7.23
CA GLY A 317 5.23 -20.49 6.95
C GLY A 317 4.49 -20.10 5.67
N THR A 318 3.90 -21.02 4.90
CA THR A 318 3.02 -20.64 3.77
C THR A 318 1.71 -20.05 4.28
N ILE A 319 1.10 -19.14 3.52
CA ILE A 319 -0.19 -18.50 3.87
C ILE A 319 -1.33 -19.22 3.17
N GLN A 320 -2.44 -19.44 3.88
CA GLN A 320 -3.68 -19.95 3.29
C GLN A 320 -4.37 -18.85 2.46
N THR A 321 -4.63 -19.13 1.18
CA THR A 321 -5.29 -18.20 0.27
C THR A 321 -6.71 -17.87 0.75
N VAL A 322 -7.05 -16.57 0.69
CA VAL A 322 -8.37 -16.03 0.99
C VAL A 322 -9.21 -15.98 -0.28
N PHE A 323 -10.41 -16.55 -0.21
CA PHE A 323 -11.46 -16.41 -1.21
C PHE A 323 -12.50 -15.38 -0.70
N PRO A 324 -12.55 -14.15 -1.24
CA PRO A 324 -13.28 -13.04 -0.61
C PRO A 324 -14.80 -13.20 -0.55
N TYR A 325 -15.35 -14.22 -1.24
CA TYR A 325 -16.79 -14.43 -1.44
C TYR A 325 -17.27 -15.84 -1.08
N GLU A 326 -16.44 -16.66 -0.42
CA GLU A 326 -16.78 -18.03 0.02
C GLU A 326 -17.09 -18.16 1.51
#